data_AF-A0A9P6SS36-F1
#
_entry.id   AF-A0A9P6SS36-F1
#
_cell.length_a   1.000
_cell.length_b   1.000
_cell.length_c   1.000
_cell.angle_alpha   90.00
_cell.angle_beta   90.00
_cell.angle_gamma   90.00
#
_symmetry.space_group_name_H-M   'P 1'
#
loop_
_entity.id
_entity.type
_entity.pdbx_description
1 polymer ?
#
loop_
_entity_poly.entity_id
_entity_poly.type
_entity_poly.pdbx_seq_one_letter_code
_entity_poly.pdbx_strand_id
1 'polypeptide(L)'
;MSEQKHEYAIDKEFVDGKFDAERASVVLEEEENSPIPEVAAIVPNTDDPSLPTFTFRVWVMAIGFSGLISFFNQFFWFRENPITI
;
A
#
# COMPACT_ATOMS: atom_id res chain seq x y z
N MET A 1 -53.35 7.47 -2.55
CA MET A 1 -52.62 8.61 -3.15
C MET A 1 -51.41 9.05 -2.31
N SER A 2 -51.39 8.82 -1.00
CA SER A 2 -50.26 9.18 -0.09
C SER A 2 -49.09 8.20 -0.12
N GLU A 3 -49.35 6.89 -0.23
CA GLU A 3 -48.32 5.83 -0.20
C GLU A 3 -47.34 5.92 -1.38
N GLN A 4 -47.85 6.20 -2.58
CA GLN A 4 -47.05 6.38 -3.80
C GLN A 4 -46.09 7.58 -3.73
N LYS A 5 -46.42 8.62 -2.95
CA LYS A 5 -45.51 9.75 -2.74
C LYS A 5 -44.36 9.40 -1.80
N HIS A 6 -44.62 8.54 -0.82
CA HIS A 6 -43.61 8.13 0.15
C HIS A 6 -42.61 7.17 -0.50
N GLU A 7 -43.08 6.25 -1.32
CA GLU A 7 -42.22 5.35 -2.09
C GLU A 7 -41.35 6.12 -3.10
N TYR A 8 -41.93 7.09 -3.82
CA TYR A 8 -41.17 7.98 -4.70
C TYR A 8 -40.10 8.82 -3.97
N ALA A 9 -40.38 9.25 -2.73
CA ALA A 9 -39.41 10.01 -1.94
C ALA A 9 -38.24 9.13 -1.47
N ILE A 10 -38.52 7.89 -1.06
CA ILE A 10 -37.50 6.91 -0.66
C ILE A 10 -36.61 6.53 -1.85
N ASP A 11 -37.20 6.28 -3.03
CA ASP A 11 -36.45 5.99 -4.25
C ASP A 11 -35.55 7.16 -4.65
N LYS A 12 -36.04 8.40 -4.49
CA LYS A 12 -35.27 9.60 -4.77
C LYS A 12 -34.08 9.75 -3.82
N GLU A 13 -34.26 9.56 -2.52
CA GLU A 13 -33.16 9.60 -1.54
C GLU A 13 -32.14 8.47 -1.79
N PHE A 14 -32.61 7.28 -2.17
CA PHE A 14 -31.73 6.15 -2.51
C PHE A 14 -30.89 6.42 -3.76
N VAL A 15 -31.50 7.05 -4.79
CA VAL A 15 -30.80 7.45 -6.01
C VAL A 15 -29.78 8.57 -5.74
N ASP A 16 -30.15 9.57 -4.93
CA ASP A 16 -29.28 10.68 -4.54
C ASP A 16 -28.06 10.18 -3.74
N GLY A 17 -28.28 9.29 -2.77
CA GLY A 17 -27.21 8.69 -1.98
C GLY A 17 -26.25 7.81 -2.80
N LYS A 18 -26.74 7.11 -3.83
CA LYS A 18 -25.87 6.39 -4.78
C LYS A 18 -25.03 7.34 -5.62
N PHE A 19 -25.63 8.43 -6.08
CA PHE A 19 -24.96 9.42 -6.90
C PHE A 19 -23.85 10.15 -6.12
N ASP A 20 -24.07 10.44 -4.84
CA ASP A 20 -23.06 11.02 -3.96
C ASP A 20 -21.92 10.03 -3.68
N ALA A 21 -22.22 8.75 -3.48
CA ALA A 21 -21.21 7.72 -3.30
C ALA A 21 -20.34 7.52 -4.56
N GLU A 22 -20.96 7.51 -5.75
CA GLU A 22 -20.26 7.41 -7.04
C GLU A 22 -19.37 8.64 -7.30
N ARG A 23 -19.85 9.83 -6.97
CA ARG A 23 -19.04 11.05 -7.02
C ARG A 23 -17.87 11.01 -6.04
N ALA A 24 -18.10 10.55 -4.82
CA ALA A 24 -17.04 10.42 -3.83
C ALA A 24 -15.96 9.44 -4.28
N SER A 25 -16.32 8.30 -4.88
CA SER A 25 -15.32 7.35 -5.42
C SER A 25 -14.53 7.96 -6.58
N VAL A 26 -15.18 8.70 -7.49
CA VAL A 26 -14.48 9.38 -8.61
C VAL A 26 -13.51 10.46 -8.10
N VAL A 27 -13.90 11.23 -7.08
CA VAL A 27 -13.02 12.26 -6.48
C VAL A 27 -11.81 11.62 -5.80
N LEU A 28 -11.98 10.50 -5.11
CA LEU A 28 -10.87 9.77 -4.49
C LEU A 28 -9.91 9.20 -5.55
N GLU A 29 -10.43 8.65 -6.66
CA GLU A 29 -9.61 8.17 -7.77
C GLU A 29 -8.83 9.30 -8.47
N GLU A 30 -9.42 10.49 -8.61
CA GLU A 30 -8.72 11.66 -9.15
C GLU A 30 -7.64 12.19 -8.20
N GLU A 31 -7.85 12.08 -6.88
CA GLU A 31 -6.88 12.53 -5.85
C GLU A 31 -5.69 11.57 -5.70
N GLU A 32 -5.90 10.27 -5.92
CA GLU A 32 -4.84 9.27 -5.99
C GLU A 32 -4.00 9.38 -7.27
N ASN A 33 -4.55 10.00 -8.32
CA ASN A 33 -3.85 10.18 -9.58
C ASN A 33 -2.90 11.39 -9.56
N SER A 34 -1.82 11.30 -10.33
CA SER A 34 -0.86 12.41 -10.39
C SER A 34 -1.52 13.66 -11.03
N PRO A 35 -1.36 14.87 -10.45
CA PRO A 35 -1.90 16.12 -11.01
C PRO A 35 -1.32 16.48 -12.38
N ILE A 36 -0.19 15.87 -12.75
CA ILE A 36 0.52 16.11 -14.00
C ILE A 36 0.14 14.99 -14.97
N PRO A 37 -0.57 15.27 -16.08
CA PRO A 37 -1.11 14.24 -16.96
C PRO A 37 -0.03 13.39 -17.61
N GLU A 38 1.15 13.95 -17.86
CA GLU A 38 2.30 13.21 -18.39
C GLU A 38 2.82 12.16 -17.40
N VAL A 39 2.68 12.40 -16.09
CA VAL A 39 3.10 11.48 -15.02
C VAL A 39 2.05 10.41 -14.77
N ALA A 40 0.77 10.78 -14.79
CA ALA A 40 -0.35 9.84 -14.68
C ALA A 40 -0.39 8.82 -15.84
N ALA A 41 0.10 9.20 -17.03
CA ALA A 41 0.09 8.34 -18.20
C ALA A 41 1.25 7.32 -18.25
N ILE A 42 2.31 7.50 -17.46
CA ILE A 42 3.53 6.67 -17.56
C ILE A 42 3.60 5.53 -16.54
N VAL A 43 2.85 5.60 -15.45
CA VAL A 43 2.89 4.61 -14.36
C VAL A 43 1.46 4.34 -13.88
N PRO A 44 1.03 3.06 -13.79
CA PRO A 44 -0.24 2.72 -13.18
C PRO A 44 -0.21 2.95 -11.66
N ASN A 45 -1.33 3.43 -11.09
CA ASN A 45 -1.42 3.76 -9.65
C ASN A 45 -1.45 2.51 -8.74
N THR A 46 -1.68 1.33 -9.31
CA THR A 46 -1.74 0.07 -8.56
C THR A 46 -0.41 -0.66 -8.66
N ASP A 47 0.10 -1.11 -7.52
CA ASP A 47 1.30 -1.95 -7.45
C ASP A 47 1.05 -3.37 -8.00
N ASP A 48 2.06 -3.96 -8.63
CA ASP A 48 2.03 -5.35 -9.13
C ASP A 48 2.58 -6.34 -8.08
N PRO A 49 1.75 -7.22 -7.51
CA PRO A 49 2.18 -8.19 -6.49
C PRO A 49 2.94 -9.39 -7.08
N SER A 50 3.00 -9.54 -8.41
CA SER A 50 3.74 -10.63 -9.07
C SER A 50 5.24 -10.35 -9.17
N LEU A 51 5.65 -9.11 -8.90
CA LEU A 51 7.06 -8.71 -8.91
C LEU A 51 7.84 -9.48 -7.83
N PRO A 52 9.00 -10.08 -8.19
CA PRO A 52 9.75 -10.91 -7.27
C PRO A 52 10.44 -10.07 -6.19
N THR A 53 9.99 -10.19 -4.94
CA THR A 53 10.58 -9.48 -3.79
C THR A 53 11.89 -10.15 -3.31
N PHE A 54 12.01 -11.47 -3.45
CA PHE A 54 13.13 -12.28 -2.95
C PHE A 54 14.18 -12.61 -4.03
N THR A 55 14.75 -11.58 -4.65
CA THR A 55 15.79 -11.77 -5.67
C THR A 55 17.13 -12.18 -5.06
N PHE A 56 17.99 -12.81 -5.86
CA PHE A 56 19.36 -13.22 -5.46
C PHE A 56 20.16 -12.06 -4.83
N ARG A 57 20.00 -10.83 -5.34
CA ARG A 57 20.66 -9.63 -4.81
C ARG A 57 20.32 -9.39 -3.34
N VAL A 58 19.07 -9.58 -2.94
CA VAL A 58 18.62 -9.39 -1.55
C VAL A 58 19.16 -10.52 -0.66
N TRP A 59 19.14 -11.76 -1.14
CA TRP A 59 19.70 -12.90 -0.41
C TRP A 59 21.20 -12.77 -0.14
N VAL A 60 21.99 -12.35 -1.13
CA VAL A 60 23.44 -12.13 -0.95
C VAL A 60 23.70 -11.06 0.11
N MET A 61 22.96 -9.95 0.08
CA MET A 61 23.10 -8.89 1.09
C MET A 61 22.65 -9.37 2.47
N ALA A 62 21.52 -10.06 2.58
CA ALA A 62 20.99 -10.57 3.84
C ALA A 62 21.92 -11.58 4.51
N ILE A 63 22.40 -12.57 3.75
CA ILE A 63 23.37 -13.57 4.26
C ILE A 63 24.68 -12.89 4.61
N GLY A 64 25.15 -11.95 3.78
CA GLY A 64 26.37 -11.18 4.03
C GLY A 64 26.30 -10.40 5.35
N PHE A 65 25.23 -9.64 5.59
CA PHE A 65 25.03 -8.90 6.83
C PHE A 65 24.83 -9.81 8.04
N SER A 66 24.08 -10.91 7.89
CA SER A 66 23.90 -11.90 8.95
C SER A 66 25.24 -12.53 9.37
N GLY A 67 26.06 -12.92 8.40
CA GLY A 67 27.40 -13.45 8.65
C GLY A 67 28.32 -12.41 9.31
N LEU A 68 28.27 -11.15 8.86
CA LEU A 68 29.06 -10.07 9.43
C LEU A 68 28.69 -9.79 10.89
N ILE A 69 27.40 -9.74 11.21
CA ILE A 69 26.92 -9.55 12.59
C ILE A 69 27.31 -10.75 13.46
N SER A 70 27.15 -11.97 12.96
CA SER A 70 27.59 -13.19 13.67
C SER A 70 29.10 -13.19 13.94
N PHE A 71 29.90 -12.77 12.96
CA PHE A 71 31.35 -12.60 13.12
C PHE A 71 31.68 -11.60 14.23
N PHE A 72 31.06 -10.42 14.24
CA PHE A 72 31.30 -9.44 15.30
C PHE A 72 30.89 -9.96 16.67
N ASN A 73 29.72 -10.60 16.78
CA ASN A 73 29.26 -11.21 18.02
C ASN A 73 30.28 -12.24 18.54
N GLN A 74 30.78 -13.12 17.66
CA GLN A 74 31.78 -14.12 18.02
C GLN A 74 33.16 -13.51 18.31
N PHE A 75 33.52 -12.42 17.63
CA PHE A 75 34.77 -11.70 17.87
C PHE A 75 34.79 -11.06 19.26
N PHE A 76 33.70 -10.44 19.68
CA PHE A 76 33.59 -9.84 21.02
C PHE A 76 33.47 -10.88 22.14
N TRP A 77 33.05 -12.11 21.84
CA TRP A 77 33.00 -13.21 22.80
C TRP A 77 34.37 -13.59 23.37
N PHE A 78 35.44 -13.50 22.57
CA PHE A 78 36.79 -13.89 23.00
C PHE A 78 37.51 -12.84 23.85
N ARG A 79 36.88 -11.70 24.15
CA ARG A 79 37.43 -10.67 25.04
C ARG A 79 37.15 -10.98 26.50
N GLU A 80 38.01 -10.47 27.40
CA GLU A 80 37.86 -10.61 28.86
C GLU A 80 36.50 -10.10 29.38
N ASN A 81 35.98 -9.04 28.76
CA ASN A 81 34.63 -8.53 29.01
C ASN A 81 33.82 -8.64 27.70
N PRO A 82 33.05 -9.73 27.53
CA PRO A 82 32.30 -9.97 26.31
C PRO A 82 31.09 -9.03 26.22
N ILE A 83 30.86 -8.48 25.03
CA ILE A 83 29.66 -7.71 24.71
C ILE A 83 28.87 -8.58 23.74
N THR A 84 27.76 -9.13 24.23
CA THR A 84 26.84 -9.95 23.43
C THR A 84 25.72 -9.07 22.91
N ILE A 85 25.35 -9.28 21.65
CA ILE A 85 24.20 -8.61 21.03
C ILE A 85 22.90 -9.37 21.32
#